data_AF-A0AAE9D2S7-F1
#
_entry.id   AF-A0AAE9D2S7-F1
#
_cell.length_a   1.000
_cell.length_b   1.000
_cell.length_c   1.000
_cell.angle_alpha   90.00
_cell.angle_beta   90.00
_cell.angle_gamma   90.00
#
_symmetry.space_group_name_H-M   'P 1'
#
loop_
_entity.id
_entity.type
_entity.pdbx_description
1 polymer ?
#
loop_
_entity_poly.entity_id
_entity_poly.type
_entity_poly.pdbx_seq_one_letter_code
_entity_poly.pdbx_strand_id
1 'polypeptide(L)'
;MTEIGQVGQEKRGIRTDPIIKKKMFGGCPREYLEILETIDKGKFFDEPNYERMYYLLRESMKNTGSTEYPYDWEESLNKKMKEEQEKKKNGVTEQTQKVIKKKEVELEAGKSLKEVKEKEKEKAKEPEKKVEKYEDEKKEELY
;
A
#
# COMPACT_ATOMS: atom_id res chain seq x y z
N MET A 1 -34.20 -19.00 22.89
CA MET A 1 -34.75 -19.02 21.52
C MET A 1 -35.99 -18.15 21.56
N THR A 2 -36.02 -17.02 20.86
CA THR A 2 -37.17 -16.09 20.94
C THR A 2 -38.37 -16.74 20.25
N GLU A 3 -39.49 -16.86 20.95
CA GLU A 3 -40.68 -17.46 20.35
C GLU A 3 -41.20 -16.59 19.19
N ILE A 4 -41.64 -17.24 18.11
CA ILE A 4 -42.13 -16.55 16.91
C ILE A 4 -43.28 -15.58 17.22
N GLY A 5 -44.10 -15.91 18.23
CA GLY A 5 -45.21 -15.08 18.69
C GLY A 5 -44.74 -13.77 19.35
N GLN A 6 -43.65 -13.83 20.12
CA GLN A 6 -43.07 -12.66 20.78
C GLN A 6 -42.56 -11.65 19.74
N VAL A 7 -41.88 -12.11 18.68
CA VAL A 7 -41.41 -11.25 17.59
C VAL A 7 -42.57 -10.52 16.91
N GLY A 8 -43.71 -11.20 16.73
CA GLY A 8 -44.92 -10.57 16.17
C GLY A 8 -45.54 -9.52 17.08
N GLN A 9 -45.45 -9.68 18.40
CA GLN A 9 -45.89 -8.67 19.36
C GLN A 9 -44.95 -7.46 19.37
N GLU A 10 -43.64 -7.67 19.38
CA GLU A 10 -42.65 -6.59 19.35
C GLU A 10 -42.77 -5.75 18.07
N LYS A 11 -42.92 -6.39 16.90
CA LYS A 11 -43.12 -5.68 15.62
C LYS A 11 -44.36 -4.79 15.61
N ARG A 12 -45.47 -5.23 16.23
CA ARG A 12 -46.66 -4.41 16.40
C ARG A 12 -46.42 -3.29 17.41
N GLY A 13 -45.77 -3.64 18.53
CA GLY A 13 -45.39 -2.72 19.60
C GLY A 13 -44.54 -1.54 19.13
N ILE A 14 -43.64 -1.73 18.16
CA ILE A 14 -42.83 -0.63 17.59
C ILE A 14 -43.71 0.49 17.02
N ARG A 15 -44.87 0.16 16.43
CA ARG A 15 -45.75 1.16 15.81
C ARG A 15 -46.65 1.83 16.84
N THR A 16 -47.08 1.08 17.85
CA THR A 16 -48.10 1.52 18.83
C THR A 16 -47.52 2.09 20.12
N ASP A 17 -46.44 1.52 20.63
CA ASP A 17 -45.87 1.83 21.94
C ASP A 17 -44.59 2.68 21.79
N PRO A 18 -44.57 3.93 22.30
CA PRO A 18 -43.40 4.80 22.29
C PRO A 18 -42.17 4.20 22.98
N ILE A 19 -42.35 3.40 24.02
CA ILE A 19 -41.25 2.77 24.78
C ILE A 19 -40.57 1.72 23.91
N ILE A 20 -41.35 0.86 23.27
CA ILE A 20 -40.84 -0.18 22.37
C ILE A 20 -40.18 0.45 21.14
N LYS A 21 -40.81 1.48 20.58
CA LYS A 21 -40.24 2.28 19.48
C LYS A 21 -38.87 2.86 19.85
N LYS A 22 -38.76 3.50 21.01
CA LYS A 22 -37.50 4.07 21.50
C LYS A 22 -36.44 2.99 21.79
N LYS A 23 -36.86 1.83 22.28
CA LYS A 23 -35.96 0.68 22.51
C LYS A 23 -35.35 0.17 21.21
N MET A 24 -36.14 0.09 20.13
CA MET A 24 -35.66 -0.43 18.84
C MET A 24 -34.82 0.58 18.05
N PHE A 25 -35.20 1.86 18.07
CA PHE A 25 -34.47 2.93 17.38
C PHE A 25 -33.46 3.66 18.28
N GLY A 26 -33.15 3.10 19.46
CA GLY A 26 -32.18 3.67 20.40
C GLY A 26 -30.78 3.63 19.80
N GLY A 27 -30.24 4.80 19.43
CA GLY A 27 -28.93 4.92 18.78
C GLY A 27 -29.00 4.98 17.25
N CYS A 28 -30.19 4.89 16.66
CA CYS A 28 -30.39 5.14 15.23
C CYS A 28 -30.61 6.63 14.94
N PRO A 29 -30.30 7.10 13.71
CA PRO A 29 -30.64 8.44 13.25
C PRO A 29 -32.15 8.72 13.35
N ARG A 30 -32.52 9.99 13.63
CA ARG A 30 -33.92 10.37 13.86
C ARG A 30 -34.78 10.21 12.61
N GLU A 31 -34.16 10.39 11.46
CA GLU A 31 -34.74 10.28 10.12
C GLU A 31 -35.32 8.88 9.88
N TYR A 32 -34.80 7.84 10.55
CA TYR A 32 -35.34 6.48 10.44
C TYR A 32 -36.76 6.39 11.02
N LEU A 33 -37.07 7.18 12.05
CA LEU A 33 -38.44 7.27 12.58
C LEU A 33 -39.37 7.97 11.59
N GLU A 34 -38.88 9.00 10.88
CA GLU A 34 -39.65 9.68 9.84
C GLU A 34 -39.88 8.78 8.61
N ILE A 35 -38.90 7.95 8.26
CA ILE A 35 -39.07 6.92 7.21
C ILE A 35 -40.14 5.92 7.64
N LEU A 36 -40.10 5.43 8.89
CA LEU A 36 -41.12 4.52 9.41
C LEU A 36 -42.52 5.16 9.34
N GLU A 37 -42.66 6.42 9.72
CA GLU A 37 -43.93 7.15 9.62
C GLU A 37 -44.38 7.35 8.17
N THR A 38 -43.44 7.60 7.26
CA THR A 38 -43.72 7.73 5.81
C THR A 38 -44.25 6.42 5.24
N ILE A 39 -43.67 5.28 5.65
CA ILE A 39 -44.12 3.95 5.25
C ILE A 39 -45.49 3.64 5.85
N ASP A 40 -45.70 3.93 7.13
CA ASP A 40 -46.96 3.62 7.84
C ASP A 40 -48.15 4.46 7.33
N LYS A 41 -47.91 5.62 6.70
CA LYS A 41 -48.96 6.43 6.04
C LYS A 41 -49.44 5.86 4.71
N GLY A 42 -48.62 5.03 4.06
CA GLY A 42 -48.94 4.46 2.75
C GLY A 42 -50.02 3.38 2.83
N LYS A 43 -50.88 3.29 1.81
CA LYS A 43 -51.81 2.18 1.63
C LYS A 43 -51.24 1.15 0.66
N PHE A 44 -51.88 -0.01 0.60
CA PHE A 44 -51.43 -1.13 -0.24
C PHE A 44 -51.34 -0.80 -1.74
N PHE A 45 -52.22 0.07 -2.25
CA PHE A 45 -52.25 0.47 -3.66
C PHE A 45 -51.63 1.84 -3.93
N ASP A 46 -51.15 2.53 -2.89
CA ASP A 46 -50.55 3.85 -3.05
C ASP A 46 -49.09 3.67 -3.49
N GLU A 47 -48.62 4.58 -4.36
CA GLU A 47 -47.22 4.62 -4.74
C GLU A 47 -46.36 5.10 -3.55
N PRO A 48 -45.31 4.36 -3.14
CA PRO A 48 -44.46 4.79 -2.04
C PRO A 48 -43.67 6.05 -2.41
N ASN A 49 -43.58 7.00 -1.49
CA ASN A 49 -42.80 8.22 -1.69
C ASN A 49 -41.30 7.95 -1.51
N TYR A 50 -40.68 7.33 -2.52
CA TYR A 50 -39.26 7.02 -2.54
C TYR A 50 -38.40 8.27 -2.46
N GLU A 51 -38.82 9.37 -3.09
CA GLU A 51 -38.08 10.63 -3.07
C GLU A 51 -37.87 11.14 -1.64
N ARG A 52 -38.93 11.15 -0.82
CA ARG A 52 -38.86 11.50 0.61
C ARG A 52 -37.96 10.55 1.38
N MET A 53 -38.06 9.24 1.14
CA MET A 53 -37.25 8.25 1.83
C MET A 53 -35.75 8.44 1.52
N TYR A 54 -35.39 8.64 0.24
CA TYR A 54 -34.01 8.91 -0.15
C TYR A 54 -33.48 10.24 0.38
N TYR A 55 -34.33 11.27 0.43
CA TYR A 55 -33.98 12.53 1.06
C TYR A 55 -33.61 12.33 2.54
N LEU A 56 -34.45 11.61 3.29
CA LEU A 56 -34.22 11.31 4.72
C LEU A 56 -32.96 10.47 4.95
N LEU A 57 -32.69 9.47 4.09
CA LEU A 57 -31.46 8.68 4.17
C LEU A 57 -30.22 9.54 3.95
N ARG A 58 -30.22 10.42 2.95
CA ARG A 58 -29.10 11.35 2.72
C ARG A 58 -28.92 12.34 3.86
N GLU A 59 -30.02 12.80 4.46
CA GLU A 59 -29.98 13.68 5.62
C GLU A 59 -29.38 12.95 6.84
N SER A 60 -29.77 11.70 7.08
CA SER A 60 -29.17 10.89 8.15
C SER A 60 -27.67 10.72 7.98
N MET A 61 -27.19 10.44 6.76
CA MET A 61 -25.75 10.31 6.50
C MET A 61 -25.00 11.62 6.78
N LYS A 62 -25.56 12.76 6.39
CA LYS A 62 -24.97 14.07 6.68
C LYS A 62 -24.92 14.34 8.18
N ASN A 63 -26.00 14.03 8.89
CA ASN A 63 -26.11 14.28 10.34
C ASN A 63 -25.21 13.36 11.17
N THR A 64 -24.97 12.13 10.71
CA THR A 64 -24.02 11.20 11.35
C THR A 64 -22.58 11.37 10.87
N GLY A 65 -22.34 12.19 9.85
CA GLY A 65 -21.02 12.33 9.22
C GLY A 65 -20.57 11.06 8.48
N SER A 66 -21.51 10.20 8.06
CA SER A 66 -21.22 8.96 7.36
C SER A 66 -20.97 9.22 5.87
N THR A 67 -19.96 8.56 5.31
CA THR A 67 -19.61 8.61 3.89
C THR A 67 -20.08 7.34 3.18
N GLU A 68 -20.46 7.47 1.91
CA GLU A 68 -20.91 6.31 1.10
C GLU A 68 -19.76 5.37 0.77
N TYR A 69 -18.58 5.93 0.50
CA TYR A 69 -17.39 5.18 0.12
C TYR A 69 -16.24 5.47 1.07
N PRO A 70 -15.34 4.49 1.29
CA PRO A 70 -15.47 3.08 0.90
C PRO A 70 -16.48 2.32 1.79
N TYR A 71 -17.08 1.26 1.26
CA TYR A 71 -17.84 0.33 2.11
C TYR A 71 -16.89 -0.54 2.95
N ASP A 72 -17.36 -1.07 4.08
CA ASP A 72 -16.57 -1.88 5.01
C ASP A 72 -15.87 -3.08 4.33
N TRP A 73 -16.53 -3.70 3.36
CA TRP A 73 -15.95 -4.82 2.60
C TRP A 73 -14.89 -4.35 1.60
N GLU A 74 -15.01 -3.15 1.04
CA GLU A 74 -14.03 -2.57 0.11
C GLU A 74 -12.77 -2.15 0.87
N GLU A 75 -12.91 -1.64 2.08
CA GLU A 75 -11.75 -1.27 2.91
C GLU A 75 -10.84 -2.48 3.15
N SER A 76 -11.45 -3.65 3.43
CA SER A 76 -10.72 -4.91 3.61
C SER A 76 -9.97 -5.34 2.35
N LEU A 77 -10.59 -5.18 1.18
CA LEU A 77 -9.96 -5.49 -0.11
C LEU A 77 -8.83 -4.50 -0.43
N ASN A 78 -9.09 -3.21 -0.26
CA ASN A 78 -8.13 -2.14 -0.49
C ASN A 78 -6.90 -2.28 0.41
N LYS A 79 -7.10 -2.68 1.67
CA LYS A 79 -6.00 -2.95 2.60
C LYS A 79 -5.13 -4.12 2.13
N LYS A 80 -5.75 -5.24 1.74
CA LYS A 80 -5.01 -6.41 1.20
C LYS A 80 -4.25 -6.06 -0.07
N MET A 81 -4.87 -5.30 -0.98
CA MET A 81 -4.21 -4.83 -2.20
C MET A 81 -3.02 -3.91 -1.89
N LYS A 82 -3.15 -2.98 -0.94
CA LYS A 82 -2.05 -2.12 -0.49
C LYS A 82 -0.90 -2.96 0.11
N GLU A 83 -1.20 -3.90 1.00
CA GLU A 83 -0.21 -4.80 1.59
C GLU A 83 0.51 -5.67 0.54
N GLU A 84 -0.21 -6.16 -0.46
CA GLU A 84 0.37 -6.95 -1.55
C GLU A 84 1.24 -6.08 -2.49
N GLN A 85 0.82 -4.85 -2.75
CA GLN A 85 1.61 -3.87 -3.51
C GLN A 85 2.88 -3.47 -2.77
N GLU A 86 2.83 -3.28 -1.45
CA GLU A 86 4.01 -3.02 -0.63
C GLU A 86 4.96 -4.21 -0.62
N LYS A 87 4.45 -5.44 -0.48
CA LYS A 87 5.26 -6.67 -0.59
C LYS A 87 5.94 -6.78 -1.96
N LYS A 88 5.21 -6.49 -3.04
CA LYS A 88 5.76 -6.48 -4.41
C LYS A 88 6.79 -5.38 -4.60
N LYS A 89 6.54 -4.15 -4.10
CA LYS A 89 7.50 -3.05 -4.16
C LYS A 89 8.78 -3.40 -3.41
N ASN A 90 8.68 -3.88 -2.17
CA ASN A 90 9.83 -4.25 -1.36
C ASN A 90 10.64 -5.41 -1.97
N GLY A 91 9.96 -6.42 -2.53
CA GLY A 91 10.62 -7.50 -3.26
C GLY A 91 11.37 -7.02 -4.51
N VAL A 92 10.81 -6.06 -5.24
CA VAL A 92 11.46 -5.46 -6.42
C VAL A 92 12.66 -4.59 -6.01
N THR A 93 12.57 -3.79 -4.95
CA THR A 93 13.72 -3.01 -4.46
C THR A 93 14.86 -3.91 -4.00
N GLU A 94 14.57 -5.00 -3.29
CA GLU A 94 15.59 -5.97 -2.86
C GLU A 94 16.25 -6.68 -4.05
N GLN A 95 15.48 -7.08 -5.07
CA GLN A 95 16.04 -7.68 -6.28
C GLN A 95 16.89 -6.68 -7.06
N THR A 96 16.44 -5.42 -7.17
CA THR A 96 17.17 -4.35 -7.86
C THR A 96 18.50 -4.05 -7.14
N GLN A 97 18.49 -3.97 -5.81
CA GLN A 97 19.72 -3.80 -5.01
C GLN A 97 20.68 -4.99 -5.13
N LYS A 98 20.18 -6.22 -5.19
CA LYS A 98 21.02 -7.42 -5.42
C LYS A 98 21.64 -7.42 -6.82
N VAL A 99 20.89 -7.01 -7.84
CA VAL A 99 21.40 -6.91 -9.22
C VAL A 99 22.43 -5.79 -9.37
N ILE A 100 22.22 -4.64 -8.72
CA ILE A 100 23.18 -3.53 -8.69
C ILE A 100 24.49 -3.99 -8.01
N LYS A 101 24.41 -4.59 -6.82
CA LYS A 101 25.60 -5.14 -6.13
C LYS A 101 26.34 -6.19 -6.98
N LYS A 102 25.62 -7.06 -7.69
CA LYS A 102 26.24 -8.05 -8.57
C LYS A 102 26.97 -7.41 -9.75
N LYS A 103 26.38 -6.37 -10.36
CA LYS A 103 27.02 -5.60 -11.43
C LYS A 103 28.24 -4.81 -10.96
N GLU A 104 28.21 -4.25 -9.75
CA GLU A 104 29.37 -3.57 -9.15
C GLU A 104 30.55 -4.53 -8.96
N VAL A 105 30.28 -5.74 -8.45
CA VAL A 105 31.30 -6.80 -8.29
C VAL A 105 31.85 -7.27 -9.65
N GLU A 106 31.01 -7.42 -10.66
CA GLU A 106 31.44 -7.79 -12.02
C GLU A 106 32.27 -6.68 -12.71
N LEU A 107 31.95 -5.40 -12.47
CA LEU A 107 32.70 -4.24 -12.98
C LEU A 107 34.08 -4.10 -12.31
N GLU A 108 34.20 -4.38 -11.01
CA GLU A 108 35.50 -4.41 -10.32
C GLU A 108 36.38 -5.58 -10.79
N ALA A 109 35.80 -6.76 -11.00
CA ALA A 109 36.51 -7.92 -11.57
C ALA A 109 36.94 -7.68 -13.04
N GLY A 110 36.18 -6.90 -13.81
CA GLY A 110 36.55 -6.52 -15.18
C GLY A 110 37.68 -5.48 -15.25
N LYS A 111 37.79 -4.59 -14.25
CA LYS A 111 38.92 -3.65 -14.12
C LYS A 111 40.22 -4.36 -13.74
N SER A 112 40.16 -5.33 -12.82
CA SER A 112 41.34 -6.10 -12.42
C SER A 112 41.92 -6.94 -13.58
N LEU A 113 41.08 -7.47 -14.48
CA LEU A 113 41.56 -8.18 -15.67
C LEU A 113 42.25 -7.26 -16.71
N LYS A 114 41.84 -5.98 -16.82
CA LYS A 114 42.49 -4.99 -17.70
C LYS A 114 43.84 -4.55 -17.14
N GLU A 115 43.93 -4.33 -15.82
CA GLU A 115 45.20 -4.01 -15.15
C GLU A 115 46.23 -5.15 -15.21
N VAL A 116 45.78 -6.41 -15.14
CA VAL A 116 46.67 -7.58 -15.28
C VAL A 116 47.18 -7.72 -16.73
N LYS A 117 46.34 -7.43 -17.73
CA LYS A 117 46.70 -7.55 -19.16
C LYS A 117 47.64 -6.43 -19.64
N GLU A 118 47.63 -5.26 -18.99
CA GLU A 118 48.61 -4.19 -19.24
C GLU A 118 49.97 -4.50 -18.58
N LYS A 119 49.99 -5.10 -17.38
CA LYS A 119 51.24 -5.49 -16.70
C LYS A 119 51.96 -6.68 -17.36
N GLU A 120 51.25 -7.58 -18.03
CA GLU A 120 51.90 -8.70 -18.77
C GLU A 120 52.58 -8.25 -20.08
N LYS A 121 52.15 -7.13 -20.69
CA LYS A 121 52.78 -6.61 -21.91
C LYS A 121 54.14 -5.93 -21.66
N GLU A 122 54.37 -5.40 -20.46
CA GLU A 122 55.66 -4.76 -20.11
C GLU A 122 56.76 -5.76 -19.73
N LYS A 123 56.42 -7.00 -19.36
CA LYS A 123 57.39 -7.99 -18.84
C LYS A 123 58.10 -8.83 -19.90
N ALA A 124 57.80 -8.66 -21.20
CA ALA A 124 58.32 -9.50 -22.28
C ALA A 124 59.48 -8.88 -23.10
N LYS A 125 60.12 -7.81 -22.63
CA LYS A 125 61.31 -7.22 -23.29
C LYS A 125 62.51 -7.13 -22.36
N GLU A 126 63.16 -8.26 -22.13
CA GLU A 126 64.62 -8.28 -22.02
C GLU A 126 65.14 -9.67 -22.42
N PRO A 127 66.23 -9.73 -23.21
CA PRO A 127 67.31 -10.59 -22.74
C PRO A 127 68.69 -9.92 -22.84
N GLU A 128 69.37 -10.03 -21.70
CA GLU A 128 70.74 -10.55 -21.52
C GLU A 128 71.98 -9.77 -22.03
N LYS A 129 72.71 -9.26 -21.03
CA LYS A 129 74.17 -9.30 -20.79
C LYS A 129 75.12 -9.00 -21.96
N LYS A 130 75.98 -8.01 -21.72
CA LYS A 130 77.45 -8.22 -21.68
C LYS A 130 78.12 -7.21 -20.74
N VAL A 131 78.89 -7.74 -19.79
CA VAL A 131 79.81 -7.03 -18.91
C VAL A 131 81.15 -6.97 -19.62
N GLU A 132 81.78 -5.80 -19.73
CA GLU A 132 83.23 -5.69 -19.83
C GLU A 132 83.72 -4.32 -19.34
N LYS A 133 84.82 -4.37 -18.58
CA LYS A 133 85.48 -3.29 -17.81
C LYS A 133 86.15 -2.25 -18.72
N TYR A 134 86.44 -1.04 -18.20
CA TYR A 134 87.78 -0.43 -18.14
C TYR A 134 87.80 0.82 -17.22
N GLU A 135 89.00 1.09 -16.71
CA GLU A 135 89.39 2.01 -15.62
C GLU A 135 89.55 3.49 -16.04
N ASP A 136 89.64 4.33 -14.99
CA ASP A 136 90.38 5.60 -14.88
C ASP A 136 90.17 6.73 -15.89
N GLU A 137 89.74 7.90 -15.40
CA GLU A 137 90.60 9.08 -15.47
C GLU A 137 90.19 10.19 -14.48
N LYS A 138 91.19 10.62 -13.72
CA LYS A 138 91.26 11.76 -12.81
C LYS A 138 91.52 13.04 -13.61
N LYS A 139 90.81 14.14 -13.29
CA LYS A 139 91.19 15.57 -13.49
C LYS A 139 90.18 16.42 -12.72
N GLU A 140 90.51 17.04 -11.58
CA GLU A 140 91.32 18.26 -11.38
C GLU A 140 90.93 19.43 -12.30
N GLU A 141 90.34 20.48 -11.70
CA GLU A 141 90.47 21.94 -11.98
C GLU A 141 89.34 22.63 -11.17
N LEU A 142 89.59 23.22 -9.99
CA LEU A 142 90.23 24.52 -9.72
C LEU A 142 89.60 25.70 -10.49
N TYR A 143 88.65 26.40 -9.87
CA TYR A 143 88.70 27.84 -9.54
C TYR A 143 87.46 28.25 -8.72
#